data_AF-A0A7W0LH06-F1
#
_entry.id   AF-A0A7W0LH06-F1
#
_cell.length_a   1.000
_cell.length_b   1.000
_cell.length_c   1.000
_cell.angle_alpha   90.00
_cell.angle_beta   90.00
_cell.angle_gamma   90.00
#
_symmetry.space_group_name_H-M   'P 1'
#
loop_
_entity.id
_entity.type
_entity.pdbx_description
1 polymer ?
#
loop_
_entity_poly.entity_id
_entity_poly.type
_entity_poly.pdbx_seq_one_letter_code
_entity_poly.pdbx_strand_id
1 'polypeptide(L)' 'VKEGVKAGTFTPVDPLLVHAGIVGPLLFFYASAALRKRMARAGIRGADAYESGDVIAHVQRVALGTLEGRI' A
#
# COMPACT_ATOMS: atom_id res chain seq x y z
N VAL A 1 6.88 14.41 -2.83
CA VAL A 1 5.57 14.91 -3.32
C VAL A 1 5.67 16.34 -3.86
N LYS A 2 5.91 17.37 -3.02
CA LYS A 2 5.94 18.78 -3.46
C LYS A 2 6.94 19.06 -4.61
N GLU A 3 8.12 18.45 -4.56
CA GLU A 3 9.12 18.57 -5.63
C GLU A 3 8.64 17.97 -6.96
N GLY A 4 8.03 16.79 -6.94
CA GLY A 4 7.47 16.16 -8.15
C GLY A 4 6.28 16.93 -8.72
N VAL A 5 5.46 17.57 -7.87
CA VAL A 5 4.42 18.50 -8.31
C VAL A 5 5.05 19.73 -8.99
N LYS A 6 6.09 20.32 -8.38
CA LYS A 6 6.81 21.46 -8.95
C LYS A 6 7.50 21.11 -10.28
N ALA A 7 7.98 19.88 -10.42
CA ALA A 7 8.61 19.36 -11.64
C ALA A 7 7.60 18.92 -12.71
N GLY A 8 6.29 18.96 -12.43
CA GLY A 8 5.24 18.50 -13.34
C GLY A 8 5.17 16.98 -13.53
N THR A 9 5.92 16.20 -12.73
CA THR A 9 5.92 14.74 -12.80
C THR A 9 4.80 14.11 -11.96
N PHE A 10 4.30 14.82 -10.94
CA PHE A 10 3.19 14.37 -10.10
C PHE A 10 1.98 15.29 -10.19
N THR A 11 0.80 14.70 -10.11
CA THR A 11 -0.47 15.40 -9.93
C THR A 11 -0.52 16.05 -8.53
N PRO A 12 -1.18 17.21 -8.40
CA PRO A 12 -1.34 17.87 -7.12
C PRO A 12 -2.37 17.10 -6.25
N VAL A 13 -1.86 16.26 -5.37
CA VAL A 13 -2.64 15.51 -4.36
C VAL A 13 -2.24 15.98 -2.96
N ASP A 14 -3.17 15.95 -2.01
CA ASP A 14 -2.88 16.21 -0.60
C ASP A 14 -1.77 15.25 -0.11
N PRO A 15 -0.60 15.76 0.32
CA PRO A 15 0.47 14.93 0.81
C PRO A 15 0.03 14.01 1.96
N LEU A 16 -0.84 14.46 2.86
CA LEU A 16 -1.28 13.65 3.99
C LEU A 16 -2.01 12.39 3.52
N LEU A 17 -2.83 12.49 2.47
CA LEU A 17 -3.50 11.34 1.87
C LEU A 17 -2.50 10.35 1.28
N VAL A 18 -1.45 10.84 0.62
CA VAL A 18 -0.38 9.98 0.08
C VAL A 18 0.33 9.21 1.20
N HIS A 19 0.70 9.89 2.29
CA HIS A 19 1.38 9.23 3.42
C HIS A 19 0.45 8.24 4.13
N ALA A 20 -0.82 8.61 4.35
CA ALA A 20 -1.82 7.71 4.94
C ALA A 20 -2.06 6.47 4.06
N GLY A 21 -2.10 6.65 2.73
CA GLY A 21 -2.23 5.57 1.75
C GLY A 21 -1.01 4.63 1.69
N ILE A 22 0.13 5.04 2.23
CA ILE A 22 1.32 4.18 2.38
C ILE A 22 1.33 3.51 3.75
N VAL A 23 1.22 4.30 4.82
CA VAL A 23 1.36 3.83 6.20
C VAL A 23 0.21 2.92 6.61
N GLY A 24 -1.03 3.27 6.25
CA GLY A 24 -2.24 2.53 6.62
C GLY A 24 -2.21 1.06 6.18
N PRO A 25 -2.02 0.76 4.87
CA PRO A 25 -1.96 -0.61 4.39
C PRO A 25 -0.81 -1.42 5.00
N LEU A 26 0.36 -0.81 5.21
CA LEU A 26 1.50 -1.48 5.84
C LEU A 26 1.19 -1.84 7.30
N LEU A 27 0.68 -0.89 8.08
CA LEU A 27 0.26 -1.15 9.46
C LEU A 27 -0.80 -2.24 9.53
N PHE A 28 -1.81 -2.17 8.66
CA PHE A 28 -2.85 -3.19 8.59
C PHE A 28 -2.29 -4.58 8.29
N PHE A 29 -1.38 -4.71 7.32
CA PHE A 29 -0.76 -5.98 6.96
C PHE A 29 0.02 -6.62 8.12
N TYR A 30 0.82 -5.82 8.83
CA TYR A 30 1.61 -6.29 9.97
C TYR A 30 0.74 -6.58 11.19
N ALA A 31 -0.20 -5.70 11.53
CA ALA A 31 -1.11 -5.88 12.66
C ALA A 31 -2.03 -7.09 12.48
N SER A 32 -2.43 -7.41 11.25
CA SER A 32 -3.31 -8.53 10.93
C SER A 32 -2.60 -9.89 10.80
N ALA A 33 -1.28 -9.98 10.98
CA ALA A 33 -0.52 -11.21 10.72
C ALA A 33 -1.04 -12.44 11.48
N ALA A 34 -1.35 -12.32 12.77
CA ALA A 34 -1.88 -13.43 13.56
C ALA A 34 -3.27 -13.86 13.09
N LEU A 35 -4.11 -12.90 12.67
CA LEU A 35 -5.45 -13.16 12.13
C LEU A 35 -5.36 -13.89 10.78
N ARG A 36 -4.50 -13.44 9.88
CA ARG A 36 -4.23 -14.07 8.57
C ARG A 36 -3.81 -15.53 8.73
N LYS A 37 -2.89 -15.80 9.65
CA LYS A 37 -2.49 -17.18 10.04
C LYS A 37 -3.62 -18.03 10.60
N ARG A 38 -4.55 -17.44 11.37
CA ARG A 38 -5.73 -18.16 11.89
C ARG A 38 -6.72 -18.48 10.78
N MET A 39 -6.96 -17.54 9.87
CA MET A 39 -7.83 -17.71 8.71
C MET A 39 -7.30 -18.78 7.75
N ALA A 40 -6.00 -18.79 7.49
CA ALA A 40 -5.36 -19.81 6.66
C ALA A 40 -5.57 -21.22 7.26
N ARG A 41 -5.39 -21.36 8.60
CA ARG A 41 -5.67 -22.61 9.32
C ARG A 41 -7.15 -23.02 9.30
N ALA A 42 -8.07 -22.06 9.19
CA ALA A 42 -9.50 -22.31 9.02
C ALA A 42 -9.90 -22.66 7.58
N GLY A 43 -8.94 -22.82 6.66
CA GLY A 43 -9.18 -23.22 5.27
C GLY A 43 -9.48 -22.07 4.32
N ILE A 44 -9.36 -20.81 4.76
CA ILE A 44 -9.54 -19.65 3.87
C ILE A 44 -8.33 -19.55 2.94
N ARG A 45 -8.54 -19.87 1.66
CA ARG A 45 -7.51 -19.81 0.62
C ARG A 45 -6.96 -18.40 0.48
N GLY A 46 -5.64 -18.28 0.40
CA GLY A 46 -4.96 -17.01 0.16
C GLY A 46 -4.82 -16.09 1.39
N ALA A 47 -5.38 -16.46 2.55
CA ALA A 47 -5.40 -15.60 3.73
C ALA A 47 -4.00 -15.19 4.25
N ASP A 48 -3.00 -16.06 4.07
CA ASP A 48 -1.61 -15.82 4.48
C ASP A 48 -0.63 -16.05 3.32
N ALA A 49 -1.06 -15.80 2.09
CA ALA A 49 -0.28 -16.11 0.89
C ALA A 49 0.70 -15.00 0.47
N TYR A 50 0.58 -13.80 1.04
CA TYR A 50 1.40 -12.65 0.67
C TYR A 50 2.50 -12.41 1.69
N GLU A 51 3.71 -12.23 1.18
CA GLU A 51 4.87 -11.83 1.97
C GLU A 51 4.96 -10.31 2.07
N SER A 52 5.76 -9.81 3.01
CA SER A 52 5.99 -8.37 3.18
C SER A 52 6.43 -7.69 1.88
N GLY A 53 7.26 -8.36 1.07
CA GLY A 53 7.75 -7.84 -0.20
C GLY A 53 6.62 -7.59 -1.21
N ASP A 54 5.62 -8.46 -1.26
CA ASP A 54 4.48 -8.33 -2.17
C ASP A 54 3.65 -7.09 -1.82
N VAL A 55 3.40 -6.88 -0.53
CA VAL A 55 2.62 -5.75 -0.03
C VAL A 55 3.36 -4.44 -0.24
N ILE A 56 4.66 -4.39 0.04
CA ILE A 56 5.49 -3.20 -0.22
C ILE A 56 5.47 -2.85 -1.71
N ALA A 57 5.68 -3.84 -2.58
CA ALA A 57 5.65 -3.63 -4.01
C ALA A 57 4.27 -3.15 -4.50
N HIS A 58 3.19 -3.68 -3.94
CA HIS A 58 1.84 -3.23 -4.24
C HIS A 58 1.59 -1.78 -3.80
N VAL A 59 1.92 -1.43 -2.56
CA VAL A 59 1.76 -0.07 -2.02
C VAL A 59 2.57 0.94 -2.82
N GLN A 60 3.82 0.61 -3.19
CA GLN A 60 4.65 1.47 -4.02
C GLN A 60 4.04 1.71 -5.41
N ARG A 61 3.54 0.65 -6.06
CA ARG A 61 2.88 0.78 -7.37
C ARG A 61 1.65 1.66 -7.30
N VAL A 62 0.81 1.48 -6.28
CA VAL A 62 -0.40 2.28 -6.09
C VAL A 62 -0.03 3.74 -5.81
N ALA A 63 0.87 4.00 -4.86
CA ALA A 63 1.27 5.35 -4.49
C ALA A 63 1.86 6.13 -5.66
N LEU A 64 2.76 5.51 -6.43
CA LEU A 64 3.35 6.13 -7.62
C LEU A 64 2.30 6.33 -8.72
N GLY A 65 1.46 5.33 -8.99
CA GLY A 65 0.44 5.45 -10.03
C GLY A 65 -0.59 6.53 -9.73
N THR A 66 -1.00 6.70 -8.47
CA THR A 66 -1.85 7.83 -8.04
C THR A 66 -1.14 9.17 -8.23
N LEU A 67 0.12 9.28 -7.80
CA LEU A 67 0.90 10.51 -7.98
C LEU A 67 1.15 10.83 -9.45
N GLU A 68 1.35 9.84 -10.31
CA GLU A 68 1.56 10.01 -11.76
C GLU A 68 0.24 10.20 -12.53
N GLY A 69 -0.93 10.04 -11.89
CA GLY A 69 -2.24 10.13 -12.55
C GLY A 69 -2.54 8.97 -13.51
N ARG A 70 -1.94 7.80 -13.25
CA ARG A 70 -2.05 6.59 -14.08
C ARG A 70 -3.08 5.58 -13.59
N ILE A 71 -3.68 5.84 -12.43
CA ILE A 71 -4.68 5.02 -11.75
C ILE A 71 -5.78 5.94 -11.22
#